data_AF-E9I5E3-F1
#
_entry.id   AF-E9I5E3-F1
#
_cell.length_a   1.000
_cell.length_b   1.000
_cell.length_c   1.000
_cell.angle_alpha   90.00
_cell.angle_beta   90.00
_cell.angle_gamma   90.00
#
_symmetry.space_group_name_H-M   'P 1'
#
loop_
_entity.id
_entity.type
_entity.pdbx_description
1 polymer ?
#
loop_
_entity_poly.entity_id
_entity_poly.type
_entity_poly.pdbx_seq_one_letter_code
_entity_poly.pdbx_strand_id
1 'polypeptide(L)'
;MAMVVQWYLGCIRACQLEMTAARKPFNPVHGEIFKCFCNMKDEATGEILLFRLVAEQVSHNPPVNAFHFECPQQRLSISGNLSIKAKFMGMYVGVTLGGDMVLELPAHNQSQDQETEKYEMTFPMLYLRSFLFEPWLEFGGMININCSESKLSAGIVFQTKPFYGGKPHQVTAEIKGQSDNTTARISGDWTSGVMELCWVNGQSESIDLQTEGDLLEKKIRRISDQADEESYKLWYPVRRNLISGDFQSAAEHKKI
;
A
#
# COMPACT_ATOMS: atom_id res chain seq x y z
N MET A 1 17.22 2.15 -4.42
CA MET A 1 16.74 1.81 -3.06
C MET A 1 16.17 2.99 -2.27
N ALA A 2 16.88 4.09 -2.00
CA ALA A 2 16.33 5.21 -1.20
C ALA A 2 15.00 5.77 -1.75
N MET A 3 14.91 6.01 -3.06
CA MET A 3 13.66 6.41 -3.73
C MET A 3 12.54 5.35 -3.61
N VAL A 4 12.89 4.06 -3.62
CA VAL A 4 11.92 2.96 -3.44
C VAL A 4 11.35 2.96 -2.03
N VAL A 5 12.19 3.20 -1.01
CA VAL A 5 11.74 3.36 0.39
C VAL A 5 10.85 4.59 0.53
N GLN A 6 11.23 5.74 -0.04
CA GLN A 6 10.42 6.96 -0.04
C GLN A 6 9.05 6.72 -0.69
N TRP A 7 9.03 6.11 -1.88
CA TRP A 7 7.79 5.75 -2.58
C TRP A 7 6.90 4.83 -1.74
N TYR A 8 7.48 3.78 -1.13
CA TYR A 8 6.76 2.86 -0.26
C TYR A 8 6.10 3.59 0.92
N LEU A 9 6.85 4.47 1.59
CA LEU A 9 6.34 5.28 2.70
C LEU A 9 5.22 6.23 2.24
N GLY A 10 5.36 6.82 1.05
CA GLY A 10 4.31 7.61 0.40
C GLY A 10 3.02 6.80 0.16
N CYS A 11 3.13 5.54 -0.29
CA CYS A 11 1.98 4.65 -0.46
C CYS A 11 1.27 4.36 0.87
N ILE A 12 2.03 4.09 1.94
CA ILE A 12 1.45 3.87 3.29
C ILE A 12 0.76 5.14 3.79
N ARG A 13 1.35 6.31 3.56
CA ARG A 13 0.74 7.60 3.88
C ARG A 13 -0.56 7.84 3.12
N ALA A 14 -0.59 7.62 1.82
CA ALA A 14 -1.80 7.73 1.01
C ALA A 14 -2.91 6.78 1.52
N CYS A 15 -2.54 5.54 1.86
CA CYS A 15 -3.44 4.57 2.46
C CYS A 15 -4.04 5.08 3.79
N GLN A 16 -3.23 5.67 4.67
CA GLN A 16 -3.73 6.24 5.94
C GLN A 16 -4.74 7.37 5.73
N LEU A 17 -4.51 8.25 4.75
CA LEU A 17 -5.40 9.38 4.45
C LEU A 17 -6.76 8.91 3.91
N GLU A 18 -6.78 7.85 3.12
CA GLU A 18 -8.01 7.22 2.62
C GLU A 18 -8.78 6.47 3.72
N MET A 19 -8.09 5.93 4.73
CA MET A 19 -8.66 5.10 5.79
C MET A 19 -9.10 5.89 7.05
N THR A 20 -9.35 7.20 6.93
CA THR A 20 -9.67 8.10 8.07
C THR A 20 -10.90 7.68 8.88
N ALA A 21 -11.91 7.08 8.25
CA ALA A 21 -12.95 6.36 8.97
C ALA A 21 -12.51 4.89 9.06
N ALA A 22 -12.12 4.43 10.26
CA ALA A 22 -11.70 3.04 10.54
C ALA A 22 -12.86 2.04 10.37
N ARG A 23 -13.40 1.96 9.14
CA ARG A 23 -14.51 1.12 8.72
C ARG A 23 -13.96 -0.17 8.17
N LYS A 24 -14.63 -1.26 8.50
CA LYS A 24 -14.31 -2.57 7.94
C LYS A 24 -14.73 -2.60 6.45
N PRO A 25 -13.84 -2.92 5.51
CA PRO A 25 -14.22 -3.13 4.12
C PRO A 25 -15.10 -4.38 3.97
N PHE A 26 -15.77 -4.53 2.83
CA PHE A 26 -16.45 -5.80 2.51
C PHE A 26 -15.42 -6.93 2.39
N ASN A 27 -15.80 -8.12 2.84
CA ASN A 27 -14.98 -9.31 2.66
C ASN A 27 -15.27 -9.86 1.26
N PRO A 28 -14.33 -9.82 0.31
CA PRO A 28 -14.65 -10.20 -1.06
C PRO A 28 -15.03 -11.68 -1.18
N VAL A 29 -15.90 -11.98 -2.15
CA VAL A 29 -16.27 -13.38 -2.46
C VAL A 29 -15.19 -14.02 -3.33
N HIS A 30 -15.10 -15.36 -3.33
CA HIS A 30 -14.13 -16.05 -4.19
C HIS A 30 -14.39 -15.73 -5.67
N GLY A 31 -13.33 -15.39 -6.41
CA GLY A 31 -13.42 -14.99 -7.81
C GLY A 31 -13.94 -13.56 -8.03
N GLU A 32 -14.16 -12.77 -6.98
CA GLU A 32 -14.46 -11.34 -7.12
C GLU A 32 -13.27 -10.61 -7.74
N ILE A 33 -13.54 -9.75 -8.73
CA ILE A 33 -12.51 -9.01 -9.46
C ILE A 33 -12.71 -7.49 -9.31
N PHE A 34 -11.63 -6.77 -9.00
CA PHE A 34 -11.60 -5.31 -9.08
C PHE A 34 -10.69 -4.86 -10.22
N LYS A 35 -11.17 -3.94 -11.07
CA LYS A 35 -10.40 -3.33 -12.16
C LYS A 35 -10.54 -1.82 -12.12
N CYS A 36 -9.41 -1.11 -12.19
CA CYS A 36 -9.40 0.34 -12.37
C CYS A 36 -8.21 0.78 -13.20
N PHE A 37 -8.25 2.04 -13.65
CA PHE A 37 -7.14 2.67 -14.36
C PHE A 37 -7.05 4.15 -13.97
N CYS A 38 -5.88 4.75 -14.15
CA CYS A 38 -5.74 6.21 -14.09
C CYS A 38 -4.78 6.68 -15.18
N ASN A 39 -4.93 7.94 -15.56
CA ASN A 39 -4.06 8.59 -16.55
C ASN A 39 -3.26 9.68 -15.85
N MET A 40 -1.97 9.75 -16.13
CA MET A 40 -1.09 10.81 -15.65
C MET A 40 -0.36 11.41 -16.84
N LYS A 41 -0.22 12.73 -16.89
CA LYS A 41 0.64 13.37 -17.87
C LYS A 41 2.06 13.33 -17.33
N ASP A 42 2.98 12.71 -18.08
CA ASP A 42 4.40 12.78 -17.80
C ASP A 42 4.87 14.22 -18.06
N GLU A 43 5.44 14.88 -17.06
CA GLU A 43 5.89 16.26 -17.19
C GLU A 43 7.13 16.38 -18.08
N ALA A 44 7.98 15.35 -18.12
CA ALA A 44 9.22 15.37 -18.89
C ALA A 44 8.97 15.15 -20.39
N THR A 45 8.08 14.22 -20.73
CA THR A 45 7.79 13.85 -22.13
C THR A 45 6.52 14.49 -22.67
N GLY A 46 5.61 14.92 -21.79
CA GLY A 46 4.27 15.39 -22.14
C GLY A 46 3.29 14.26 -22.50
N GLU A 47 3.72 13.00 -22.50
CA GLU A 47 2.91 11.84 -22.86
C GLU A 47 1.87 11.50 -21.77
N ILE A 48 0.77 10.88 -22.18
CA ILE A 48 -0.23 10.37 -21.24
C ILE A 48 0.14 8.93 -20.88
N LEU A 49 0.57 8.74 -19.65
CA LEU A 49 0.84 7.43 -19.05
C LEU A 49 -0.46 6.81 -18.56
N LEU A 50 -0.68 5.54 -18.89
CA LEU A 50 -1.86 4.77 -18.49
C LEU A 50 -1.45 3.74 -17.45
N PHE A 51 -1.94 3.91 -16.23
CA PHE A 51 -1.79 2.96 -15.16
C PHE A 51 -3.03 2.08 -15.07
N ARG A 52 -2.85 0.78 -14.87
CA ARG A 52 -3.94 -0.20 -14.76
C ARG A 52 -3.75 -1.02 -13.50
N LEU A 53 -4.85 -1.38 -12.85
CA LEU A 53 -4.89 -2.29 -11.73
C LEU A 53 -5.93 -3.37 -11.99
N VAL A 54 -5.57 -4.61 -11.73
CA VAL A 54 -6.49 -5.72 -11.54
C VAL A 54 -6.21 -6.38 -10.18
N ALA A 55 -7.25 -6.73 -9.45
CA ALA A 55 -7.16 -7.53 -8.24
C ALA A 55 -8.25 -8.60 -8.27
N GLU A 56 -7.95 -9.78 -7.72
CA GLU A 56 -8.87 -10.91 -7.66
C GLU A 56 -8.79 -11.60 -6.29
N GLN A 57 -9.94 -11.95 -5.73
CA GLN A 57 -10.03 -12.75 -4.51
C GLN A 57 -9.84 -14.25 -4.84
N VAL A 58 -8.57 -14.66 -4.93
CA VAL A 58 -8.16 -16.02 -5.32
C VAL A 58 -8.43 -17.11 -4.27
N SER A 59 -8.70 -16.73 -3.02
CA SER A 59 -9.11 -17.67 -1.97
C SER A 59 -10.01 -16.98 -0.95
N HIS A 60 -11.05 -17.66 -0.47
CA HIS A 60 -11.93 -17.13 0.58
C HIS A 60 -11.59 -17.65 1.98
N ASN A 61 -11.06 -18.88 2.09
CA ASN A 61 -10.73 -19.53 3.36
C ASN A 61 -9.39 -20.30 3.26
N PRO A 62 -8.26 -19.68 3.64
CA PRO A 62 -8.12 -18.32 4.17
C PRO A 62 -8.32 -17.24 3.08
N PRO A 63 -8.72 -16.00 3.44
CA PRO A 63 -8.92 -14.94 2.48
C PRO A 63 -7.58 -14.44 1.90
N VAL A 64 -7.43 -14.53 0.58
CA VAL A 64 -6.25 -14.05 -0.16
C VAL A 64 -6.71 -13.30 -1.40
N ASN A 65 -6.16 -12.10 -1.60
CA ASN A 65 -6.28 -11.31 -2.82
C ASN A 65 -4.96 -11.39 -3.59
N ALA A 66 -5.01 -11.65 -4.88
CA ALA A 66 -3.89 -11.41 -5.79
C ALA A 66 -4.14 -10.09 -6.53
N PHE A 67 -3.09 -9.32 -6.83
CA PHE A 67 -3.22 -8.08 -7.58
C PHE A 67 -2.02 -7.84 -8.49
N HIS A 68 -2.29 -7.10 -9.56
CA HIS A 68 -1.31 -6.64 -10.53
C HIS A 68 -1.62 -5.20 -10.94
N PHE A 69 -0.62 -4.33 -10.79
CA PHE A 69 -0.64 -2.94 -11.22
C PHE A 69 0.47 -2.73 -12.25
N GLU A 70 0.20 -2.01 -13.32
CA GLU A 70 1.21 -1.79 -14.37
C GLU A 70 1.10 -0.42 -15.03
N CYS A 71 2.24 0.05 -15.54
CA CYS A 71 2.39 1.08 -16.55
C CYS A 71 3.38 0.59 -17.60
N PRO A 72 2.91 -0.05 -18.68
CA PRO A 72 3.77 -0.62 -19.72
C PRO A 72 4.71 0.41 -20.36
N GLN A 73 4.24 1.64 -20.55
CA GLN A 73 5.03 2.75 -21.12
C GLN A 73 6.30 3.05 -20.29
N GLN A 74 6.24 2.85 -18.97
CA GLN A 74 7.38 3.05 -18.06
C GLN A 74 8.09 1.74 -17.70
N ARG A 75 7.66 0.60 -18.26
CA ARG A 75 8.12 -0.75 -17.87
C ARG A 75 8.07 -0.96 -16.35
N LEU A 76 7.03 -0.42 -15.72
CA LEU A 76 6.79 -0.49 -14.28
C LEU A 76 5.65 -1.47 -14.02
N SER A 77 5.85 -2.40 -13.09
CA SER A 77 4.76 -3.23 -12.59
C SER A 77 4.88 -3.51 -11.10
N ILE A 78 3.75 -3.78 -10.45
CA ILE A 78 3.67 -4.26 -9.08
C ILE A 78 2.75 -5.46 -9.08
N SER A 79 3.26 -6.60 -8.64
CA SER A 79 2.46 -7.83 -8.50
C SER A 79 2.55 -8.31 -7.07
N GLY A 80 1.47 -8.84 -6.53
CA GLY A 80 1.54 -9.34 -5.16
C GLY A 80 0.30 -10.09 -4.73
N ASN A 81 0.38 -10.58 -3.50
CA ASN A 81 -0.74 -11.20 -2.82
C ASN A 81 -0.89 -10.60 -1.42
N LEU A 82 -2.13 -10.47 -0.96
CA LEU A 82 -2.46 -9.91 0.34
C LEU A 82 -3.47 -10.81 1.04
N SER A 83 -3.10 -11.27 2.23
CA SER A 83 -4.01 -11.91 3.17
C SER A 83 -4.14 -11.06 4.42
N ILE A 84 -5.36 -11.03 5.00
CA ILE A 84 -5.63 -10.22 6.19
C ILE A 84 -6.09 -11.14 7.30
N LYS A 85 -5.36 -11.14 8.42
CA LYS A 85 -5.72 -11.88 9.62
C LYS A 85 -5.87 -10.94 10.81
N ALA A 86 -7.09 -10.81 11.30
CA ALA A 86 -7.39 -10.05 12.51
C ALA A 86 -7.38 -10.96 13.75
N LYS A 87 -6.79 -10.48 14.85
CA LYS A 87 -6.76 -11.14 16.15
C LYS A 87 -7.15 -10.14 17.24
N PHE A 88 -8.11 -10.50 18.07
CA PHE A 88 -8.46 -9.74 19.26
C PHE A 88 -7.34 -9.85 20.32
N MET A 89 -6.87 -8.71 20.82
CA MET A 89 -5.74 -8.59 21.76
C MET A 89 -6.16 -7.87 23.05
N GLY A 90 -7.40 -8.06 23.49
CA GLY A 90 -7.96 -7.43 24.68
C GLY A 90 -8.44 -6.00 24.40
N MET A 91 -7.54 -5.02 24.49
CA MET A 91 -7.92 -3.60 24.34
C MET A 91 -7.89 -3.10 22.88
N TYR A 92 -7.37 -3.90 21.96
CA TYR A 92 -7.25 -3.56 20.54
C TYR A 92 -7.34 -4.82 19.67
N VAL A 93 -7.49 -4.63 18.35
CA VAL A 93 -7.42 -5.71 17.36
C VAL A 93 -6.11 -5.57 16.58
N GLY A 94 -5.27 -6.60 16.64
CA GLY A 94 -4.07 -6.70 15.80
C GLY A 94 -4.45 -7.28 14.44
N VAL A 95 -4.00 -6.65 13.37
CA VAL A 95 -4.24 -7.05 11.99
C VAL A 95 -2.89 -7.33 11.34
N THR A 96 -2.64 -8.61 11.07
CA THR A 96 -1.48 -9.06 10.31
C THR A 96 -1.84 -9.07 8.83
N LEU A 97 -1.08 -8.30 8.06
CA LEU A 97 -1.08 -8.36 6.60
C LEU A 97 -0.03 -9.39 6.20
N GLY A 98 -0.47 -10.50 5.63
CA GLY A 98 0.39 -11.54 5.09
C GLY A 98 0.49 -11.45 3.57
N GLY A 99 1.45 -12.17 3.01
CA GLY A 99 1.81 -12.09 1.60
C GLY A 99 2.97 -11.12 1.36
N ASP A 100 3.22 -10.89 0.09
CA ASP A 100 4.38 -10.16 -0.44
C ASP A 100 3.97 -9.47 -1.74
N MET A 101 4.73 -8.44 -2.09
CA MET A 101 4.63 -7.81 -3.40
C MET A 101 6.00 -7.57 -4.00
N VAL A 102 6.05 -7.58 -5.33
CA VAL A 102 7.24 -7.35 -6.13
C VAL A 102 6.99 -6.13 -6.98
N LEU A 103 7.81 -5.08 -6.80
CA LEU A 103 7.90 -3.94 -7.70
C LEU A 103 8.99 -4.23 -8.73
N GLU A 104 8.63 -4.16 -10.00
CA GLU A 104 9.56 -4.29 -11.12
C GLU A 104 9.80 -2.93 -11.76
N LEU A 105 11.07 -2.57 -11.91
CA LEU A 105 11.53 -1.32 -12.52
C LEU A 105 12.66 -1.59 -13.52
N PRO A 106 12.85 -0.75 -14.55
CA PRO A 106 14.06 -0.79 -15.36
C PRO A 106 15.32 -0.61 -14.50
N ALA A 107 16.35 -1.43 -14.74
CA ALA A 107 17.61 -1.31 -14.02
C ALA A 107 18.28 0.05 -14.26
N HIS A 108 18.87 0.63 -13.22
CA HIS A 108 19.55 1.92 -13.28
C HIS A 108 21.03 1.73 -13.66
N ASN A 109 21.49 2.38 -14.73
CA ASN A 109 22.91 2.52 -15.11
C ASN A 109 23.74 1.23 -15.35
N GLN A 110 23.16 0.19 -15.95
CA GLN A 110 23.97 -0.89 -16.55
C GLN A 110 23.90 -0.85 -18.07
N SER A 111 25.08 -0.88 -18.69
CA SER A 111 25.30 -0.77 -20.12
C SER A 111 25.01 -2.09 -20.83
N GLN A 112 23.73 -2.45 -20.91
CA GLN A 112 23.15 -3.22 -22.01
C GLN A 112 21.64 -3.34 -21.79
N ASP A 113 20.90 -3.14 -22.88
CA ASP A 113 19.44 -3.24 -22.92
C ASP A 113 18.94 -4.54 -22.28
N GLN A 114 17.86 -4.43 -21.48
CA GLN A 114 16.97 -5.51 -20.99
C GLN A 114 17.14 -6.05 -19.56
N GLU A 115 17.76 -5.34 -18.62
CA GLU A 115 17.67 -5.75 -17.20
C GLU A 115 16.57 -5.00 -16.43
N THR A 116 15.81 -5.76 -15.63
CA THR A 116 14.74 -5.30 -14.74
C THR A 116 15.19 -5.59 -13.31
N GLU A 117 15.13 -4.59 -12.43
CA GLU A 117 15.32 -4.78 -10.99
C GLU A 117 14.00 -5.18 -10.34
N LYS A 118 14.05 -6.20 -9.48
CA LYS A 118 12.89 -6.66 -8.72
C LYS A 118 13.08 -6.33 -7.25
N TYR A 119 12.11 -5.60 -6.71
CA TYR A 119 12.09 -5.20 -5.31
C TYR A 119 10.99 -5.97 -4.59
N GLU A 120 11.37 -7.00 -3.84
CA GLU A 120 10.48 -7.80 -3.01
C GLU A 120 10.19 -7.08 -1.69
N MET A 121 8.92 -6.90 -1.35
CA MET A 121 8.47 -6.08 -0.24
C MET A 121 7.43 -6.81 0.62
N THR A 122 7.54 -6.67 1.93
CA THR A 122 6.53 -7.13 2.89
C THR A 122 5.61 -6.00 3.34
N PHE A 123 4.46 -6.32 3.91
CA PHE A 123 3.50 -5.33 4.40
C PHE A 123 3.73 -4.96 5.89
N PRO A 124 3.30 -3.76 6.35
CA PRO A 124 3.28 -3.43 7.77
C PRO A 124 2.21 -4.24 8.52
N MET A 125 2.27 -4.19 9.84
CA MET A 125 1.15 -4.56 10.70
C MET A 125 0.21 -3.36 10.90
N LEU A 126 -1.07 -3.66 11.12
CA LEU A 126 -2.09 -2.68 11.46
C LEU A 126 -2.67 -2.99 12.84
N TYR A 127 -2.98 -1.96 13.62
CA TYR A 127 -3.67 -2.09 14.88
C TYR A 127 -4.92 -1.21 14.87
N LEU A 128 -6.09 -1.82 15.08
CA LEU A 128 -7.32 -1.09 15.33
C LEU A 128 -7.39 -0.79 16.83
N ARG A 129 -7.14 0.46 17.17
CA ARG A 129 -7.14 0.99 18.53
C ARG A 129 -8.51 1.56 18.88
N SER A 130 -8.78 1.70 20.17
CA SER A 130 -9.97 2.40 20.70
C SER A 130 -11.31 1.95 20.11
N PHE A 131 -11.43 0.66 19.75
CA PHE A 131 -12.61 0.14 19.03
C PHE A 131 -13.93 0.23 19.83
N LEU A 132 -13.87 0.40 21.16
CA LEU A 132 -15.04 0.62 22.03
C LEU A 132 -15.49 2.09 22.09
N PHE A 133 -14.66 3.01 21.62
CA PHE A 133 -14.91 4.45 21.63
C PHE A 133 -14.79 4.99 20.19
N GLU A 134 -13.75 5.77 19.92
CA GLU A 134 -13.43 6.26 18.58
C GLU A 134 -12.34 5.39 17.94
N PRO A 135 -12.69 4.50 17.00
CA PRO A 135 -11.73 3.60 16.39
C PRO A 135 -10.75 4.36 15.50
N TRP A 136 -9.45 4.04 15.63
CA TRP A 136 -8.42 4.56 14.74
C TRP A 136 -7.39 3.48 14.40
N LEU A 137 -6.72 3.65 13.26
CA LEU A 137 -5.73 2.70 12.74
C LEU A 137 -4.32 3.18 13.04
N GLU A 138 -3.51 2.28 13.56
CA GLU A 138 -2.09 2.49 13.83
C GLU A 138 -1.26 1.51 12.99
N PHE A 139 -0.30 2.02 12.22
CA PHE A 139 0.69 1.20 11.54
C PHE A 139 1.82 0.82 12.50
N GLY A 140 2.34 -0.40 12.37
CA GLY A 140 3.47 -0.87 13.17
C GLY A 140 4.21 -2.03 12.53
N GLY A 141 5.25 -2.51 13.22
CA GLY A 141 6.03 -3.66 12.78
C GLY A 141 7.15 -3.31 11.80
N MET A 142 7.83 -4.35 11.33
CA MET A 142 8.98 -4.26 10.43
C MET A 142 8.58 -4.67 9.01
N ILE A 143 9.04 -3.91 8.04
CA ILE A 143 8.94 -4.18 6.61
C ILE A 143 10.35 -4.40 6.08
N ASN A 144 10.50 -5.36 5.19
CA ASN A 144 11.73 -5.58 4.45
C ASN A 144 11.50 -5.29 2.97
N ILE A 145 12.46 -4.62 2.34
CA ILE A 145 12.54 -4.41 0.90
C ILE A 145 13.88 -4.97 0.44
N ASN A 146 13.87 -5.93 -0.48
CA ASN A 146 15.09 -6.57 -0.99
C ASN A 146 15.13 -6.50 -2.51
N CYS A 147 16.31 -6.19 -3.06
CA CYS A 147 16.56 -6.25 -4.50
C CYS A 147 17.77 -7.12 -4.77
N SER A 148 17.56 -8.27 -5.41
CA SER A 148 18.60 -9.29 -5.59
C SER A 148 19.64 -8.87 -6.63
N GLU A 149 19.20 -8.16 -7.67
CA GLU A 149 19.98 -7.69 -8.81
C GLU A 149 20.98 -6.62 -8.37
N SER A 150 20.52 -5.65 -7.59
CA SER A 150 21.37 -4.57 -7.07
C SER A 150 22.08 -4.92 -5.76
N LYS A 151 21.70 -6.04 -5.11
CA LYS A 151 22.13 -6.45 -3.76
C LYS A 151 21.88 -5.39 -2.68
N LEU A 152 20.86 -4.56 -2.89
CA LEU A 152 20.45 -3.55 -1.92
C LEU A 152 19.29 -4.10 -1.08
N SER A 153 19.25 -3.71 0.19
CA SER A 153 18.12 -4.02 1.08
C SER A 153 17.75 -2.82 1.94
N ALA A 154 16.53 -2.82 2.45
CA ALA A 154 16.08 -1.85 3.44
C ALA A 154 15.16 -2.49 4.47
N GLY A 155 15.37 -2.15 5.74
CA GLY A 155 14.48 -2.50 6.84
C GLY A 155 13.77 -1.25 7.34
N ILE A 156 12.44 -1.21 7.26
CA ILE A 156 11.60 -0.09 7.71
C ILE A 156 10.86 -0.52 8.97
N VAL A 157 10.87 0.30 10.01
CA VAL A 157 10.19 0.03 11.28
C VAL A 157 9.19 1.14 11.56
N PHE A 158 7.91 0.77 11.59
CA PHE A 158 6.83 1.64 12.07
C PHE A 158 6.70 1.47 13.59
N GLN A 159 6.95 2.55 14.33
CA GLN A 159 6.88 2.55 15.78
C GLN A 159 5.45 2.88 16.23
N THR A 160 4.86 1.95 16.98
CA THR A 160 3.58 2.19 17.66
C THR A 160 3.78 3.15 18.82
N LYS A 161 2.70 3.83 19.24
CA LYS A 161 2.68 4.75 20.38
C LYS A 161 3.36 4.14 21.61
N PRO A 162 4.46 4.74 22.09
CA PRO A 162 5.15 4.27 23.29
C PRO A 162 4.24 4.33 24.52
N PHE A 163 4.38 3.37 25.44
CA PHE A 163 3.65 3.36 26.72
C PHE A 163 4.11 4.47 27.67
N TYR A 164 5.39 4.83 27.60
CA TYR A 164 6.01 5.92 28.36
C TYR A 164 6.55 6.94 27.36
N GLY A 165 6.26 8.22 27.61
CA GLY A 165 6.65 9.41 26.82
C GLY A 165 7.49 9.20 25.54
N GLY A 166 7.02 9.76 24.42
CA GLY A 166 7.74 9.76 23.16
C GLY A 166 6.93 10.45 22.06
N LYS A 167 7.54 10.65 20.90
CA LYS A 167 6.83 11.15 19.72
C LYS A 167 6.03 9.99 19.11
N PRO A 168 4.71 10.15 18.84
CA PRO A 168 3.96 9.15 18.10
C PRO A 168 4.43 9.12 16.64
N HIS A 169 3.95 8.13 15.90
CA HIS A 169 4.09 8.05 14.44
C HIS A 169 5.53 8.14 13.94
N GLN A 170 6.48 7.59 14.69
CA GLN A 170 7.87 7.55 14.25
C GLN A 170 8.09 6.38 13.30
N VAL A 171 8.80 6.63 12.21
CA VAL A 171 9.32 5.61 11.31
C VAL A 171 10.83 5.75 11.23
N THR A 172 11.52 4.62 11.23
CA THR A 172 12.95 4.54 10.93
C THR A 172 13.17 3.50 9.85
N ALA A 173 13.90 3.84 8.80
CA ALA A 173 14.37 2.90 7.80
C ALA A 173 15.90 2.88 7.75
N GLU A 174 16.47 1.70 7.67
CA GLU A 174 17.89 1.50 7.42
C GLU A 174 18.07 0.93 6.02
N ILE A 175 18.87 1.58 5.19
CA ILE A 175 19.20 1.15 3.83
C ILE A 175 20.62 0.59 3.84
N LYS A 176 20.77 -0.60 3.27
CA LYS A 176 22.05 -1.30 3.17
C LYS A 176 22.52 -1.42 1.74
N GLY A 177 23.83 -1.27 1.57
CA GLY A 177 24.55 -1.43 0.31
C GLY A 177 24.87 -2.89 -0.01
N GLN A 178 25.60 -3.09 -1.12
CA GLN A 178 25.99 -4.42 -1.62
C GLN A 178 26.83 -5.24 -0.63
N SER A 179 27.55 -4.57 0.29
CA SER A 179 28.35 -5.18 1.35
C SER A 179 27.60 -5.40 2.66
N ASP A 180 26.26 -5.27 2.67
CA ASP A 180 25.40 -5.35 3.86
C ASP A 180 25.71 -4.31 4.95
N ASN A 181 26.49 -3.28 4.60
CA ASN A 181 26.72 -2.12 5.45
C ASN A 181 25.61 -1.08 5.25
N THR A 182 25.23 -0.40 6.33
CA THR A 182 24.33 0.75 6.23
C THR A 182 24.94 1.81 5.30
N THR A 183 24.18 2.28 4.32
CA THR A 183 24.56 3.39 3.43
C THR A 183 23.75 4.64 3.69
N ALA A 184 22.51 4.49 4.17
CA ALA A 184 21.65 5.61 4.54
C ALA A 184 20.60 5.20 5.58
N ARG A 185 20.03 6.20 6.25
CA ARG A 185 18.89 6.05 7.15
C ARG A 185 17.83 7.07 6.81
N ILE A 186 16.56 6.67 6.86
CA ILE A 186 15.41 7.58 6.76
C ILE A 186 14.70 7.58 8.10
N SER A 187 14.40 8.74 8.67
CA SER A 187 13.69 8.81 9.95
C SER A 187 12.82 10.05 10.10
N GLY A 188 11.77 9.95 10.90
CA GLY A 188 10.91 11.08 11.20
C GLY A 188 9.47 10.69 11.51
N ASP A 189 8.63 11.73 11.60
CA ASP A 189 7.18 11.60 11.69
C ASP A 189 6.59 11.47 10.28
N TRP A 190 6.27 10.24 9.87
CA TRP A 190 5.73 9.96 8.54
C TRP A 190 4.33 10.57 8.30
N THR A 191 3.60 10.93 9.36
CA THR A 191 2.28 11.58 9.25
C THR A 191 2.38 13.06 8.88
N SER A 192 3.50 13.70 9.23
CA SER A 192 3.81 15.08 8.82
C SER A 192 4.01 15.21 7.30
N GLY A 193 4.31 14.11 6.62
CA GLY A 193 4.64 14.07 5.21
C GLY A 193 6.13 14.34 4.94
N VAL A 194 6.89 14.92 5.86
CA VAL A 194 8.31 15.23 5.64
C VAL A 194 9.18 14.36 6.54
N MET A 195 10.21 13.74 5.95
CA MET A 195 11.16 12.89 6.65
C MET A 195 12.60 13.31 6.37
N GLU A 196 13.53 12.87 7.21
CA GLU A 196 14.95 13.12 7.05
C GLU A 196 15.65 11.88 6.48
N LEU A 197 16.42 12.05 5.41
CA LEU A 197 17.32 11.06 4.82
C LEU A 197 18.77 11.44 5.15
N CYS A 198 19.45 10.60 5.91
CA CYS A 198 20.85 10.78 6.32
C CYS A 198 21.73 9.72 5.66
N TRP A 199 22.69 10.16 4.87
CA TRP A 199 23.74 9.33 4.27
C TRP A 199 24.89 9.11 5.25
N VAL A 200 25.58 7.97 5.15
CA VAL A 200 26.72 7.67 6.05
C VAL A 200 27.92 8.60 5.88
N ASN A 201 27.99 9.33 4.77
CA ASN A 201 28.99 10.38 4.55
C ASN A 201 28.70 11.69 5.31
N GLY A 202 27.61 11.74 6.09
CA GLY A 202 27.19 12.89 6.88
C GLY A 202 26.30 13.89 6.13
N GLN A 203 25.98 13.65 4.85
CA GLN A 203 24.99 14.45 4.13
C GLN A 203 23.58 14.09 4.61
N SER A 204 22.75 15.10 4.84
CA SER A 204 21.34 14.95 5.16
C SER A 204 20.49 15.77 4.22
N GLU A 205 19.34 15.22 3.84
CA GLU A 205 18.35 15.89 3.02
C GLU A 205 16.94 15.62 3.53
N SER A 206 16.02 16.54 3.24
CA SER A 206 14.61 16.38 3.54
C SER A 206 13.94 15.66 2.39
N ILE A 207 13.22 14.57 2.66
CA ILE A 207 12.38 13.88 1.67
C ILE A 207 10.92 14.19 1.94
N ASP A 208 10.17 14.43 0.88
CA ASP A 208 8.72 14.61 0.95
C ASP A 208 8.02 13.29 0.59
N LEU A 209 7.11 12.86 1.45
CA LEU A 209 6.20 11.74 1.24
C LEU A 209 4.85 12.20 0.68
N GLN A 210 4.64 13.51 0.54
CA GLN A 210 3.52 14.03 -0.21
C GLN A 210 3.69 13.62 -1.67
N THR A 211 2.59 13.16 -2.25
CA THR A 211 2.50 13.07 -3.69
C THR A 211 2.33 14.50 -4.20
N GLU A 212 3.22 14.97 -5.06
CA GLU A 212 3.00 16.24 -5.75
C GLU A 212 1.73 16.09 -6.60
N GLY A 213 0.66 16.80 -6.22
CA GLY A 213 -0.64 16.78 -6.91
C GLY A 213 -1.76 16.07 -6.15
N ASP A 214 -3.00 16.29 -6.61
CA ASP A 214 -4.16 15.53 -6.13
C ASP A 214 -3.91 14.04 -6.35
N LEU A 215 -4.23 13.21 -5.35
CA LEU A 215 -4.22 11.74 -5.48
C LEU A 215 -4.85 11.37 -6.83
N LEU A 216 -4.10 10.66 -7.68
CA LEU A 216 -4.56 10.33 -9.03
C LEU A 216 -5.94 9.68 -8.96
N GLU A 217 -6.93 10.34 -9.56
CA GLU A 217 -8.30 9.85 -9.51
C GLU A 217 -8.40 8.53 -10.27
N LYS A 218 -8.68 7.45 -9.52
CA LYS A 218 -8.94 6.13 -10.10
C LYS A 218 -10.25 6.14 -10.86
N LYS A 219 -10.20 5.71 -12.12
CA LYS A 219 -11.36 5.55 -13.00
C LYS A 219 -11.78 4.08 -13.03
N ILE A 220 -13.08 3.87 -12.94
CA ILE A 220 -13.72 2.55 -13.05
C ILE A 220 -14.70 2.58 -14.23
N ARG A 221 -14.93 1.41 -14.83
CA ARG A 221 -15.98 1.29 -15.86
C ARG A 221 -17.36 1.52 -15.24
N ARG A 222 -18.33 1.96 -16.05
CA ARG A 222 -19.72 2.10 -15.61
C ARG A 222 -20.24 0.74 -15.12
N ILE A 223 -21.05 0.74 -14.08
CA ILE A 223 -21.62 -0.50 -13.49
C ILE A 223 -22.38 -1.34 -14.53
N SER A 224 -23.03 -0.70 -15.52
CA SER A 224 -23.71 -1.38 -16.63
C SER A 224 -22.77 -2.18 -17.52
N ASP A 225 -21.51 -1.78 -17.59
CA ASP A 225 -20.48 -2.34 -18.48
C ASP A 225 -19.53 -3.29 -17.73
N GLN A 226 -19.80 -3.52 -16.43
CA GLN A 226 -19.06 -4.44 -15.58
C GLN A 226 -19.67 -5.85 -15.64
N ALA A 227 -18.80 -6.86 -15.55
CA ALA A 227 -19.17 -8.25 -15.37
C ALA A 227 -19.76 -8.47 -13.97
N ASP A 228 -20.47 -9.58 -13.76
CA ASP A 228 -21.21 -9.83 -12.51
C ASP A 228 -20.28 -10.05 -11.32
N GLU A 229 -19.09 -10.59 -11.57
CA GLU A 229 -18.01 -10.80 -10.60
C GLU A 229 -17.22 -9.52 -10.27
N GLU A 230 -17.47 -8.39 -10.95
CA GLU A 230 -16.75 -7.16 -10.66
C GLU A 230 -17.25 -6.47 -9.38
N SER A 231 -16.33 -6.15 -8.46
CA SER A 231 -16.62 -5.69 -7.10
C SER A 231 -17.67 -4.58 -7.02
N TYR A 232 -17.59 -3.58 -7.91
CA TYR A 232 -18.51 -2.43 -7.86
C TYR A 232 -19.93 -2.82 -8.24
N LYS A 233 -20.11 -3.73 -9.20
CA LYS A 233 -21.42 -4.25 -9.58
C LYS A 233 -21.95 -5.21 -8.53
N LEU A 234 -21.12 -6.16 -8.09
CA LEU A 234 -21.45 -7.16 -7.08
C LEU A 234 -21.95 -6.51 -5.78
N TRP A 235 -21.21 -5.52 -5.25
CA TRP A 235 -21.54 -4.86 -3.99
C TRP A 235 -22.46 -3.64 -4.15
N TYR A 236 -22.90 -3.30 -5.38
CA TYR A 236 -23.74 -2.12 -5.63
C TYR A 236 -25.02 -2.11 -4.78
N PRO A 237 -25.82 -3.19 -4.68
CA PRO A 237 -27.05 -3.18 -3.90
C PRO A 237 -26.79 -2.95 -2.41
N VAL A 238 -25.77 -3.61 -1.84
CA VAL A 238 -25.36 -3.44 -0.44
C VAL A 238 -24.94 -2.00 -0.18
N ARG A 239 -24.04 -1.45 -1.02
CA ARG A 239 -23.55 -0.07 -0.90
C ARG A 239 -24.68 0.95 -0.99
N ARG A 240 -25.60 0.78 -1.95
CA ARG A 240 -26.74 1.69 -2.13
C ARG A 240 -27.62 1.74 -0.88
N ASN A 241 -27.96 0.57 -0.32
CA ASN A 241 -28.81 0.47 0.87
C ASN A 241 -28.11 1.03 2.13
N LEU A 242 -26.79 0.82 2.26
CA LEU A 242 -26.02 1.43 3.36
C LEU A 242 -26.01 2.97 3.28
N ILE A 243 -25.89 3.54 2.08
CA ILE A 243 -25.92 5.00 1.88
C ILE A 243 -27.30 5.57 2.20
N SER A 244 -28.38 4.87 1.87
CA SER A 244 -29.75 5.30 2.21
C SER A 244 -30.17 5.01 3.64
N GLY A 245 -29.32 4.38 4.46
CA GLY A 245 -29.63 4.01 5.84
C GLY A 245 -30.55 2.79 5.97
N ASP A 246 -30.80 2.04 4.89
CA ASP A 246 -31.59 0.80 4.92
C ASP A 246 -30.70 -0.40 5.25
N PHE A 247 -30.41 -0.55 6.54
CA PHE A 247 -29.53 -1.62 7.02
C PHE A 247 -30.12 -3.02 6.86
N GLN A 248 -31.45 -3.15 6.84
CA GLN A 248 -32.10 -4.44 6.66
C GLN A 248 -31.90 -4.95 5.23
N SER A 249 -32.24 -4.12 4.24
CA SER A 249 -32.02 -4.47 2.82
C SER A 249 -30.53 -4.68 2.53
N ALA A 250 -29.64 -3.88 3.14
CA ALA A 250 -28.20 -4.09 3.01
C ALA A 250 -27.75 -5.46 3.54
N ALA A 251 -28.28 -5.91 4.68
CA ALA A 251 -27.96 -7.21 5.26
C ALA A 251 -28.51 -8.37 4.43
N GLU A 252 -29.69 -8.22 3.83
CA GLU A 252 -30.28 -9.23 2.94
C GLU A 252 -29.44 -9.41 1.66
N HIS A 253 -29.05 -8.31 1.01
CA HIS A 253 -28.20 -8.35 -0.18
C HIS A 253 -26.76 -8.80 0.11
N LYS A 254 -26.33 -8.78 1.38
CA LYS A 254 -24.99 -9.24 1.79
C LYS A 254 -24.87 -10.77 1.91
N LYS A 255 -25.98 -11.52 1.81
CA LYS A 255 -25.97 -13.00 1.93
C LYS A 255 -25.41 -13.72 0.67
N ILE A 256 -24.51 -13.06 -0.04
CA ILE A 256 -23.77 -13.53 -1.22
C ILE A 256 -22.66 -14.49 -0.79
#